data_AF-A0A6I1WXQ2-F1
#
_entry.id   AF-A0A6I1WXQ2-F1
#
_cell.length_a   1.000
_cell.length_b   1.000
_cell.length_c   1.000
_cell.angle_alpha   90.00
_cell.angle_beta   90.00
_cell.angle_gamma   90.00
#
_symmetry.space_group_name_H-M   'P 1'
#
loop_
_entity.id
_entity.type
_entity.pdbx_description
1 polymer ?
#
loop_
_entity_poly.entity_id
_entity_poly.type
_entity_poly.pdbx_seq_one_letter_code
_entity_poly.pdbx_strand_id
1 'polypeptide(L)' 'MLAIRLPSDLEDRLENLAKATGRTKTFYAREAIVAHLDDLEDLY' A
#
# COMPACT_ATOMS: atom_id res chain seq x y z
N MET A 1 -12.42 6.39 4.93
CA MET A 1 -11.68 5.98 3.71
C MET A 1 -10.57 6.99 3.53
N LEU A 2 -9.30 6.56 3.60
CA LEU A 2 -8.13 7.44 3.48
C LEU A 2 -7.84 7.66 1.99
N ALA A 3 -7.83 8.92 1.54
CA ALA A 3 -7.47 9.27 0.17
C ALA A 3 -6.05 9.85 0.16
N ILE A 4 -5.11 9.11 -0.45
CA ILE A 4 -3.73 9.53 -0.65
C ILE A 4 -3.45 9.63 -2.14
N ARG A 5 -2.67 10.63 -2.54
CA ARG A 5 -2.16 10.72 -3.91
C ARG A 5 -0.89 9.88 -4.00
N LEU A 6 -0.90 8.89 -4.87
CA LEU A 6 0.26 8.06 -5.15
C LEU A 6 0.92 8.49 -6.45
N PRO A 7 2.26 8.39 -6.55
CA PRO A 7 2.96 8.39 -7.84
C PRO A 7 2.42 7.30 -8.77
N SER A 8 2.37 7.57 -10.08
CA SER A 8 1.79 6.66 -11.07
C SER A 8 2.47 5.29 -11.12
N ASP A 9 3.79 5.26 -10.94
CA ASP A 9 4.58 4.02 -10.88
C ASP A 9 4.19 3.14 -9.70
N LEU A 10 3.86 3.74 -8.55
CA LEU A 10 3.40 2.98 -7.38
C LEU A 10 1.98 2.45 -7.58
N GLU A 11 1.10 3.22 -8.22
CA GLU A 11 -0.24 2.75 -8.59
C GLU A 11 -0.18 1.55 -9.54
N ASP A 12 0.71 1.60 -10.53
CA ASP A 12 0.92 0.50 -11.49
C ASP A 12 1.46 -0.76 -10.80
N ARG A 13 2.41 -0.61 -9.87
CA ARG A 13 2.93 -1.73 -9.07
C ARG A 13 1.84 -2.37 -8.22
N LEU A 14 1.01 -1.57 -7.56
CA LEU A 14 -0.12 -2.06 -6.75
C LEU A 14 -1.18 -2.75 -7.61
N GLU A 15 -1.49 -2.22 -8.80
CA GLU A 15 -2.40 -2.83 -9.77
C GLU A 15 -1.87 -4.20 -10.24
N ASN A 16 -0.60 -4.28 -10.63
CA ASN A 16 -0.01 -5.52 -11.12
C ASN A 16 0.01 -6.60 -10.02
N LEU A 17 0.36 -6.22 -8.79
CA LEU A 17 0.34 -7.13 -7.65
C LEU A 17 -1.08 -7.61 -7.33
N ALA A 18 -2.06 -6.70 -7.31
CA ALA A 18 -3.47 -7.00 -7.12
C ALA A 18 -3.99 -8.03 -8.15
N LYS A 19 -3.68 -7.81 -9.44
CA LYS A 19 -4.04 -8.73 -10.54
C LYS A 19 -3.39 -10.10 -10.39
N ALA A 20 -2.12 -10.15 -10.02
CA ALA A 20 -1.36 -11.40 -9.91
C ALA A 20 -1.85 -12.31 -8.77
N THR A 21 -2.43 -11.74 -7.71
CA THR A 21 -2.78 -12.47 -6.49
C THR A 21 -4.28 -12.55 -6.21
N GLY A 22 -5.11 -11.87 -7.01
CA GLY A 22 -6.56 -11.82 -6.84
C GLY A 22 -7.00 -11.01 -5.63
N ARG A 23 -6.22 -10.01 -5.20
CA ARG A 23 -6.56 -9.09 -4.10
C ARG A 23 -6.76 -7.67 -4.62
N THR A 24 -7.29 -6.76 -3.79
CA THR A 24 -7.49 -5.36 -4.18
C THR A 24 -6.23 -4.53 -3.94
N LYS A 25 -6.09 -3.39 -4.64
CA LYS A 25 -5.02 -2.42 -4.35
C LYS A 25 -5.03 -1.96 -2.90
N THR A 26 -6.23 -1.69 -2.37
CA THR A 26 -6.42 -1.24 -0.99
C THR A 26 -5.91 -2.24 0.03
N PHE A 27 -6.02 -3.55 -0.26
CA PHE A 27 -5.42 -4.58 0.59
C PHE A 27 -3.91 -4.38 0.69
N TYR A 28 -3.20 -4.32 -0.45
CA TYR A 28 -1.75 -4.15 -0.46
C TYR A 28 -1.28 -2.80 0.07
N ALA A 29 -2.00 -1.73 -0.25
CA ALA A 29 -1.70 -0.41 0.31
C ALA A 29 -1.81 -0.42 1.85
N ARG A 30 -2.84 -1.08 2.40
CA ARG A 30 -2.99 -1.21 3.85
C ARG A 30 -1.89 -2.05 4.48
N GLU A 31 -1.58 -3.23 3.92
CA GLU A 31 -0.51 -4.09 4.44
C GLU A 31 0.84 -3.35 4.45
N ALA A 32 1.14 -2.60 3.38
CA ALA A 32 2.36 -1.81 3.30
C ALA A 32 2.41 -0.68 4.35
N ILE A 33 1.28 -0.02 4.62
CA ILE A 33 1.20 1.00 5.68
C ILE A 33 1.42 0.36 7.05
N VAL A 34 0.71 -0.72 7.37
CA VAL A 34 0.82 -1.40 8.67
C VAL A 34 2.25 -1.88 8.90
N ALA A 35 2.86 -2.54 7.90
CA ALA A 35 4.22 -3.04 7.99
C ALA A 35 5.28 -1.96 8.26
N HIS A 36 4.99 -0.70 7.92
CA HIS A 36 5.91 0.42 8.13
C HIS A 36 5.49 1.33 9.28
N LEU A 37 4.25 1.19 9.79
CA LEU A 37 3.76 2.01 10.88
C LEU A 37 4.48 1.66 12.18
N ASP A 38 4.72 0.37 12.43
CA ASP A 38 5.45 -0.10 13.61
C ASP A 38 6.85 0.55 13.69
N ASP A 39 7.59 0.58 12.57
CA ASP A 39 8.91 1.23 12.49
C ASP A 39 8.85 2.75 12.77
N LEU A 40 7.76 3.41 12.37
CA LEU A 40 7.58 4.86 12.54
C LEU A 40 7.16 5.21 13.97
N GLU A 41 6.35 4.38 14.62
CA GLU A 41 5.92 4.56 16.01
C GLU A 41 7.08 4.36 17.00
N ASP A 42 8.07 3.54 16.65
CA ASP A 42 9.30 3.42 17.44
C ASP A 42 10.23 4.64 17.31
N LEU A 43 10.12 5.39 16.21
CA LEU A 43 10.98 6.55 15.91
C LEU A 43 10.45 7.87 16.49
N TYR A 44 9.14 7.98 16.74
CA TYR A 44 8.45 9.22 17.11
C TYR A 44 7.62 9.07 18.39
#